data_AF-A0A176VMP4-F1
#
_entry.id   AF-A0A176VMP4-F1
#
_cell.length_a   1.000
_cell.length_b   1.000
_cell.length_c   1.000
_cell.angle_alpha   90.00
_cell.angle_beta   90.00
_cell.angle_gamma   90.00
#
_symmetry.space_group_name_H-M   'P 1'
#
loop_
_entity.id
_entity.type
_entity.pdbx_description
1 polymer ?
#
loop_
_entity_poly.entity_id
_entity_poly.type
_entity_poly.pdbx_seq_one_letter_code
_entity_poly.pdbx_strand_id
1 'polypeptide(L)'
;MQDFCDFLKPFKDATALMSASEYPTLGMVIPVMHILLQHIHRAIVANEGFRSRHAMRFATAVEEKLKDYEALVKRSEVMIAAALDPRVKGVLVNVGVNVEEVMTLITNDYEAEYQQAYEAKRQAMYPRIQLMARDYLALTATSVPSECAFSRAGTTINKRRARLGDDAVQAICELQSLLAFNAKSRRRD
;
A
#
# COMPACT_ATOMS: atom_id res chain seq x y z
N MET A 1 18.33 24.01 -4.10
CA MET A 1 17.32 23.19 -4.83
C MET A 1 17.64 21.72 -4.70
N GLN A 2 18.92 21.32 -4.84
CA GLN A 2 19.38 19.95 -4.61
C GLN A 2 18.96 19.37 -3.24
N ASP A 3 19.12 20.14 -2.16
CA ASP A 3 18.70 19.74 -0.79
C ASP A 3 17.22 19.30 -0.71
N PHE A 4 16.33 19.97 -1.44
CA PHE A 4 14.91 19.60 -1.49
C PHE A 4 14.69 18.32 -2.28
N CYS A 5 15.42 18.13 -3.38
CA CYS A 5 15.35 16.89 -4.17
C CYS A 5 15.85 15.70 -3.35
N ASP A 6 16.95 15.88 -2.60
CA ASP A 6 17.52 14.84 -1.75
C ASP A 6 16.59 14.51 -0.58
N PHE A 7 15.95 15.51 0.03
CA PHE A 7 14.94 15.30 1.06
C PHE A 7 13.67 14.59 0.54
N LEU A 8 13.20 14.93 -0.66
CA LEU A 8 11.99 14.36 -1.25
C LEU A 8 12.21 12.99 -1.90
N LYS A 9 13.47 12.59 -2.10
CA LYS A 9 13.79 11.31 -2.75
C LYS A 9 13.19 10.09 -2.01
N PRO A 10 13.30 9.96 -0.67
CA PRO A 10 12.62 8.89 0.06
C PRO A 10 11.10 8.91 -0.09
N PHE A 11 10.47 10.10 -0.20
CA PHE A 11 9.03 10.21 -0.44
C PHE A 11 8.66 9.71 -1.83
N LYS A 12 9.43 10.06 -2.86
CA LYS A 12 9.24 9.53 -4.21
C LYS A 12 9.34 8.00 -4.21
N ASP A 13 10.36 7.46 -3.57
CA ASP A 13 10.59 6.01 -3.52
C ASP A 13 9.48 5.30 -2.74
N ALA A 14 9.02 5.88 -1.62
CA ALA A 14 7.87 5.40 -0.85
C ALA A 14 6.57 5.42 -1.68
N THR A 15 6.28 6.50 -2.39
CA THR A 15 5.11 6.60 -3.26
C THR A 15 5.17 5.56 -4.37
N ALA A 16 6.33 5.38 -5.02
CA ALA A 16 6.51 4.37 -6.06
C ALA A 16 6.27 2.95 -5.51
N LEU A 17 6.79 2.66 -4.31
CA LEU A 17 6.60 1.38 -3.64
C LEU A 17 5.11 1.11 -3.32
N MET A 18 4.39 2.09 -2.78
CA MET A 18 2.97 1.97 -2.39
C MET A 18 1.98 2.04 -3.56
N SER A 19 2.41 2.57 -4.70
CA SER A 19 1.59 2.68 -5.93
C SER A 19 1.58 1.39 -6.75
N ALA A 20 2.38 0.39 -6.36
CA ALA A 20 2.44 -0.86 -7.07
C ALA A 20 1.14 -1.66 -6.94
N SER A 21 0.84 -2.42 -7.99
CA SER A 21 -0.30 -3.33 -8.07
C SER A 21 0.11 -4.79 -8.22
N GLU A 22 1.42 -5.06 -8.23
CA GLU A 22 1.97 -6.39 -8.52
C GLU A 22 2.27 -7.20 -7.26
N TYR A 23 2.32 -6.55 -6.11
CA TYR A 23 2.58 -7.15 -4.81
C TYR A 23 1.68 -6.50 -3.74
N PRO A 24 1.44 -7.19 -2.61
CA PRO A 24 0.68 -6.62 -1.50
C PRO A 24 1.33 -5.33 -1.02
N THR A 25 0.55 -4.25 -0.97
CA THR A 25 1.04 -2.92 -0.58
C THR A 25 0.47 -2.47 0.76
N LEU A 26 -0.72 -2.93 1.14
CA LEU A 26 -1.37 -2.51 2.40
C LEU A 26 -0.52 -2.83 3.64
N GLY A 27 0.06 -4.03 3.71
CA GLY A 27 0.95 -4.42 4.82
C GLY A 27 2.24 -3.60 4.92
N MET A 28 2.65 -2.91 3.83
CA MET A 28 3.86 -2.08 3.80
C MET A 28 3.61 -0.65 4.32
N VAL A 29 2.36 -0.22 4.50
CA VAL A 29 2.01 1.16 4.87
C VAL A 29 2.65 1.56 6.20
N ILE A 30 2.54 0.71 7.23
CA ILE A 30 3.10 0.98 8.57
C ILE A 30 4.63 1.17 8.51
N PRO A 31 5.42 0.21 7.97
CA PRO A 31 6.87 0.39 7.83
C PRO A 31 7.27 1.62 7.01
N VAL A 32 6.58 1.89 5.89
CA VAL A 32 6.91 3.02 5.02
C VAL A 32 6.68 4.35 5.74
N MET A 33 5.53 4.50 6.40
CA MET A 33 5.23 5.71 7.17
C MET A 33 6.21 5.91 8.32
N HIS A 34 6.61 4.83 8.99
CA HIS A 34 7.62 4.89 10.04
C HIS A 34 8.98 5.37 9.50
N ILE A 35 9.45 4.85 8.37
CA ILE A 35 10.71 5.26 7.74
C ILE A 35 10.65 6.74 7.32
N LEU A 36 9.54 7.20 6.75
CA LEU A 36 9.37 8.61 6.38
C LEU A 36 9.39 9.53 7.61
N LEU A 37 8.70 9.16 8.69
CA LEU A 37 8.74 9.91 9.94
C LEU A 37 10.15 9.95 10.54
N GLN A 38 10.89 8.83 10.53
CA GLN A 38 12.28 8.82 10.97
C GLN A 38 13.16 9.74 10.11
N HIS A 39 12.98 9.72 8.79
CA HIS A 39 13.71 10.60 7.87
C HIS A 39 13.44 12.08 8.15
N ILE A 40 12.17 12.45 8.38
CA ILE A 40 11.80 13.83 8.75
C ILE A 40 12.45 14.25 10.08
N HIS A 41 12.33 13.41 11.12
CA HIS A 41 12.93 13.70 12.42
C HIS A 41 14.46 13.87 12.33
N ARG A 42 15.14 13.00 11.58
CA ARG A 42 16.59 13.14 11.31
C ARG A 42 16.90 14.44 10.59
N ALA A 43 16.11 14.82 9.59
CA ALA A 43 16.30 16.07 8.85
C ALA A 43 16.11 17.31 9.74
N ILE A 44 15.22 17.26 10.74
CA ILE A 44 14.99 18.35 11.70
C ILE A 44 16.10 18.41 12.76
N VAL A 45 16.50 17.27 13.34
CA VAL A 45 17.41 17.21 14.49
C VAL A 45 18.88 17.29 14.08
N ALA A 46 19.29 16.59 13.01
CA ALA A 46 20.71 16.39 12.71
C ALA A 46 21.34 17.58 11.96
N ASN A 47 20.55 18.56 11.50
CA ASN A 47 21.01 19.60 10.57
C ASN A 47 21.66 19.04 9.27
N GLU A 48 21.52 17.73 9.02
CA GLU A 48 22.27 17.00 7.97
C GLU A 48 21.72 17.23 6.56
N GLY A 49 20.49 17.72 6.41
CA GLY A 49 19.86 17.91 5.10
C GLY A 49 19.63 19.35 4.67
N PHE A 50 19.51 20.28 5.62
CA PHE A 50 19.00 21.62 5.33
C PHE A 50 19.84 22.73 5.94
N ARG A 51 20.67 23.36 5.11
CA ARG A 51 21.45 24.56 5.49
C ARG A 51 20.58 25.82 5.56
N SER A 52 19.32 25.78 5.11
CA SER A 52 18.43 26.96 5.01
C SER A 52 17.18 26.87 5.90
N ARG A 53 16.83 28.00 6.53
CA ARG A 53 15.64 28.16 7.39
C ARG A 53 14.33 27.73 6.70
N HIS A 54 14.24 27.92 5.38
CA HIS A 54 13.04 27.60 4.60
C HIS A 54 12.75 26.10 4.57
N ALA A 55 13.80 25.29 4.55
CA ALA A 55 13.65 23.88 4.35
C ALA A 55 13.40 23.13 5.67
N MET A 56 13.89 23.66 6.80
CA MET A 56 13.41 23.25 8.13
C MET A 56 11.91 23.52 8.29
N ARG A 57 11.43 24.72 7.91
CA ARG A 57 9.98 25.03 7.94
C ARG A 57 9.16 24.11 7.04
N PHE A 58 9.74 23.67 5.92
CA PHE A 58 9.12 22.69 5.05
C PHE A 58 9.03 21.32 5.72
N ALA A 59 10.13 20.84 6.32
CA ALA A 59 10.15 19.56 7.02
C ALA A 59 9.14 19.51 8.18
N THR A 60 9.02 20.58 8.97
CA THR A 60 8.02 20.67 10.06
C THR A 60 6.59 20.66 9.52
N ALA A 61 6.31 21.35 8.41
CA ALA A 61 4.99 21.33 7.80
C ALA A 61 4.64 19.94 7.22
N VAL A 62 5.64 19.22 6.70
CA VAL A 62 5.47 17.83 6.25
C VAL A 62 5.20 16.92 7.45
N GLU A 63 5.91 17.09 8.56
CA GLU A 63 5.69 16.33 9.80
C GLU A 63 4.26 16.51 10.32
N GLU A 64 3.76 17.76 10.40
CA GLU A 64 2.39 18.06 10.81
C GLU A 64 1.38 17.37 9.90
N LYS A 65 1.57 17.46 8.58
CA LYS A 65 0.68 16.80 7.62
C LYS A 65 0.71 15.27 7.73
N LEU A 66 1.85 14.68 8.10
CA LEU A 66 1.92 13.22 8.29
C LEU A 66 1.17 12.75 9.54
N LYS A 67 1.04 13.59 10.57
CA LYS A 67 0.25 13.29 11.77
C LYS A 67 -1.24 13.16 11.45
N ASP A 68 -1.76 13.93 10.49
CA ASP A 68 -3.15 13.80 10.03
C ASP A 68 -3.45 12.40 9.47
N TYR A 69 -2.45 11.72 8.89
CA TYR A 69 -2.60 10.39 8.33
C TYR A 69 -2.39 9.27 9.35
N GLU A 70 -1.97 9.56 10.58
CA GLU A 70 -1.71 8.57 11.62
C GLU A 70 -2.96 7.73 11.92
N ALA A 71 -4.14 8.36 11.91
CA ALA A 71 -5.42 7.68 12.10
C ALA A 71 -5.74 6.67 10.98
N LEU A 72 -5.27 6.91 9.74
CA LEU A 72 -5.45 5.98 8.63
C LEU A 72 -4.49 4.79 8.73
N VAL A 73 -3.26 5.04 9.18
CA VAL A 73 -2.22 4.00 9.34
C VAL A 73 -2.55 3.04 10.49
N LYS A 74 -3.20 3.54 11.54
CA LYS A 74 -3.63 2.76 12.72
C LYS A 74 -5.00 2.09 12.55
N ARG A 75 -5.57 2.06 11.35
CA ARG A 75 -6.80 1.30 11.11
C ARG A 75 -6.57 -0.20 11.27
N SER A 76 -7.61 -0.91 11.71
CA SER A 76 -7.57 -2.35 11.95
C SER A 76 -7.12 -3.11 10.70
N GLU A 77 -7.58 -2.72 9.52
CA GLU A 77 -7.27 -3.44 8.28
C GLU A 77 -5.79 -3.34 7.91
N VAL A 78 -5.18 -2.18 8.14
CA VAL A 78 -3.75 -1.95 7.86
C VAL A 78 -2.89 -2.75 8.85
N MET A 79 -3.27 -2.75 10.13
CA MET A 79 -2.55 -3.49 11.16
C MET A 79 -2.64 -5.00 10.96
N ILE A 80 -3.83 -5.50 10.63
CA ILE A 80 -4.06 -6.91 10.29
C ILE A 80 -3.23 -7.30 9.05
N ALA A 81 -3.33 -6.53 7.97
CA ALA A 81 -2.58 -6.81 6.75
C ALA A 81 -1.06 -6.81 6.99
N ALA A 82 -0.55 -5.88 7.79
CA ALA A 82 0.87 -5.82 8.13
C ALA A 82 1.32 -7.00 9.00
N ALA A 83 0.49 -7.46 9.95
CA ALA A 83 0.83 -8.61 10.79
C ALA A 83 0.76 -9.95 10.05
N LEU A 84 -0.13 -10.06 9.06
CA LEU A 84 -0.26 -11.23 8.18
C LEU A 84 0.83 -11.28 7.10
N ASP A 85 1.47 -10.16 6.77
CA ASP A 85 2.55 -10.10 5.77
C ASP A 85 3.90 -10.58 6.34
N PRO A 86 4.45 -11.71 5.86
CA PRO A 86 5.72 -12.25 6.37
C PRO A 86 6.90 -11.30 6.20
N ARG A 87 6.87 -10.39 5.22
CA ARG A 87 7.98 -9.47 4.90
C ARG A 87 8.17 -8.40 5.96
N VAL A 88 7.09 -8.03 6.65
CA VAL A 88 7.07 -6.90 7.58
C VAL A 88 6.78 -7.32 9.02
N LYS A 89 6.26 -8.52 9.25
CA LYS A 89 5.94 -9.06 10.59
C LYS A 89 7.05 -8.86 11.62
N GLY A 90 8.32 -9.06 11.25
CA GLY A 90 9.46 -8.87 12.15
C GLY A 90 9.79 -7.41 12.47
N VAL A 91 9.34 -6.46 11.64
CA VAL A 91 9.62 -5.03 11.79
C VAL A 91 8.57 -4.34 12.66
N LEU A 92 7.35 -4.89 12.78
CA LEU A 92 6.23 -4.26 13.51
C LEU A 92 6.55 -3.94 14.97
N VAL A 93 7.29 -4.83 15.63
CA VAL A 93 7.73 -4.64 17.03
C VAL A 93 8.61 -3.40 17.15
N ASN A 94 9.50 -3.18 16.18
CA ASN A 94 10.41 -2.03 16.17
C ASN A 94 9.70 -0.72 15.84
N VAL A 95 8.54 -0.79 15.20
CA VAL A 95 7.72 0.36 14.81
C VAL A 95 6.80 0.82 15.95
N GLY A 96 6.77 0.10 17.08
CA GLY A 96 5.96 0.43 18.25
C GLY A 96 4.50 -0.03 18.13
N VAL A 97 4.22 -1.00 17.26
CA VAL A 97 2.89 -1.61 17.16
C VAL A 97 2.69 -2.55 18.34
N ASN A 98 1.56 -2.41 19.05
CA ASN A 98 1.21 -3.32 20.13
C ASN A 98 0.77 -4.68 19.55
N VAL A 99 1.65 -5.67 19.66
CA VAL A 99 1.40 -7.02 19.12
C VAL A 99 0.16 -7.66 19.75
N GLU A 100 -0.10 -7.41 21.04
CA GLU A 100 -1.23 -8.01 21.76
C GLU A 100 -2.58 -7.48 21.24
N GLU A 101 -2.65 -6.17 20.97
CA GLU A 101 -3.80 -5.54 20.34
C GLU A 101 -4.07 -6.11 18.95
N VAL A 102 -3.02 -6.22 18.12
CA VAL A 102 -3.16 -6.75 16.76
C VAL A 102 -3.58 -8.23 16.77
N MET A 103 -3.04 -9.04 17.67
CA MET A 103 -3.44 -10.45 17.80
C MET A 103 -4.90 -10.59 18.22
N THR A 104 -5.39 -9.69 19.07
CA THR A 104 -6.81 -9.64 19.48
C THR A 104 -7.69 -9.28 18.28
N LEU A 105 -7.31 -8.27 17.49
CA LEU A 105 -8.03 -7.87 16.27
C LEU A 105 -8.09 -9.01 15.25
N ILE A 106 -6.96 -9.69 15.01
CA ILE A 106 -6.89 -10.83 14.08
C ILE A 106 -7.82 -11.96 14.53
N THR A 107 -7.84 -12.26 15.83
CA THR A 107 -8.66 -13.35 16.37
C THR A 107 -10.14 -13.04 16.21
N ASN A 108 -10.56 -11.82 16.59
CA ASN A 108 -11.96 -11.40 16.49
C ASN A 108 -12.45 -11.42 15.03
N ASP A 109 -11.66 -10.90 14.09
CA ASP A 109 -12.02 -10.85 12.67
C ASP A 109 -12.05 -12.24 12.03
N TYR A 110 -11.10 -13.10 12.41
CA TYR A 110 -11.07 -14.50 11.99
C TYR A 110 -12.30 -15.28 12.46
N GLU A 111 -12.68 -15.13 13.73
CA GLU A 111 -13.84 -15.80 14.30
C GLU A 111 -15.15 -15.31 13.68
N ALA A 112 -15.25 -14.00 13.39
CA ALA A 112 -16.43 -13.40 12.78
C ALA A 112 -16.65 -13.85 11.32
N GLU A 113 -15.60 -13.84 10.49
CA GLU A 113 -15.78 -13.97 9.03
C GLU A 113 -15.23 -15.29 8.45
N TYR A 114 -14.18 -15.87 9.03
CA TYR A 114 -13.40 -16.93 8.39
C TYR A 114 -13.56 -18.31 9.03
N GLN A 115 -13.96 -18.38 10.31
CA GLN A 115 -14.03 -19.65 11.06
C GLN A 115 -14.91 -20.70 10.38
N GLN A 116 -16.15 -20.33 10.01
CA GLN A 116 -17.09 -21.25 9.38
C GLN A 116 -16.58 -21.76 8.02
N ALA A 117 -16.02 -20.86 7.22
CA ALA A 117 -15.47 -21.19 5.89
C ALA A 117 -14.24 -22.12 6.00
N TYR A 118 -13.40 -21.91 7.01
CA TYR A 118 -12.26 -22.77 7.29
C TYR A 118 -12.72 -24.18 7.72
N GLU A 119 -13.69 -24.29 8.63
CA GLU A 119 -14.21 -25.58 9.11
C GLU A 119 -14.81 -26.42 7.97
N ALA A 120 -15.51 -25.78 7.02
CA ALA A 120 -16.03 -26.44 5.83
C ALA A 120 -14.92 -26.95 4.87
N LYS A 121 -13.74 -26.31 4.87
CA LYS A 121 -12.61 -26.63 3.97
C LYS A 121 -11.47 -27.39 4.66
N ARG A 122 -11.66 -27.80 5.91
CA ARG A 122 -10.64 -28.38 6.82
C ARG A 122 -9.92 -29.62 6.27
N GLN A 123 -10.47 -30.28 5.25
CA GLN A 123 -9.84 -31.44 4.60
C GLN A 123 -8.61 -31.09 3.76
N ALA A 124 -8.43 -29.83 3.37
CA ALA A 124 -7.23 -29.39 2.67
C ALA A 124 -6.18 -28.88 3.67
N MET A 125 -4.90 -29.19 3.42
CA MET A 125 -3.73 -28.82 4.22
C MET A 125 -3.49 -27.30 4.17
N TYR A 126 -4.38 -26.51 4.78
CA TYR A 126 -4.29 -25.05 4.82
C TYR A 126 -4.09 -24.56 6.26
N PRO A 127 -3.09 -23.72 6.56
CA PRO A 127 -3.01 -23.04 7.85
C PRO A 127 -4.27 -22.19 8.09
N ARG A 128 -4.75 -22.16 9.35
CA ARG A 128 -6.00 -21.48 9.78
C ARG A 128 -6.17 -20.08 9.18
N ILE A 129 -5.13 -19.25 9.24
CA ILE A 129 -5.18 -17.84 8.82
C ILE A 129 -4.98 -17.61 7.32
N GLN A 130 -4.83 -18.66 6.49
CA GLN A 130 -4.49 -18.48 5.07
C GLN A 130 -5.56 -17.74 4.28
N LEU A 131 -6.84 -18.05 4.52
CA LEU A 131 -7.95 -17.41 3.83
C LEU A 131 -7.97 -15.90 4.12
N MET A 132 -7.82 -15.56 5.39
CA MET A 132 -7.70 -14.18 5.86
C MET A 132 -6.49 -13.46 5.24
N ALA A 133 -5.30 -14.09 5.28
CA ALA A 133 -4.10 -13.51 4.70
C ALA A 133 -4.24 -13.25 3.19
N ARG A 134 -4.90 -14.14 2.45
CA ARG A 134 -5.15 -13.94 1.02
C ARG A 134 -5.97 -12.68 0.76
N ASP A 135 -7.03 -12.48 1.54
CA ASP A 135 -7.99 -11.41 1.28
C ASP A 135 -7.42 -10.04 1.72
N TYR A 136 -6.76 -9.97 2.88
CA TYR A 136 -6.09 -8.75 3.36
C TYR A 136 -4.88 -8.34 2.51
N LEU A 137 -4.07 -9.30 2.04
CA LEU A 137 -2.90 -8.99 1.21
C LEU A 137 -3.26 -8.62 -0.23
N ALA A 138 -4.48 -8.93 -0.69
CA ALA A 138 -4.97 -8.48 -1.98
C ALA A 138 -5.34 -6.99 -1.98
N LEU A 139 -5.52 -6.38 -0.81
CA LEU A 139 -5.83 -4.96 -0.70
C LEU A 139 -4.65 -4.09 -1.12
N THR A 140 -4.94 -3.06 -1.91
CA THR A 140 -3.97 -2.05 -2.32
C THR A 140 -3.98 -0.90 -1.32
N ALA A 141 -2.80 -0.37 -1.01
CA ALA A 141 -2.65 0.76 -0.09
C ALA A 141 -3.20 2.08 -0.66
N THR A 142 -3.26 2.21 -1.99
CA THR A 142 -3.58 3.47 -2.68
C THR A 142 -4.53 3.22 -3.84
N SER A 143 -5.26 4.26 -4.27
CA SER A 143 -6.05 4.28 -5.51
C SER A 143 -5.18 4.41 -6.77
N VAL A 144 -3.86 4.55 -6.65
CA VAL A 144 -2.98 4.79 -7.81
C VAL A 144 -3.09 3.69 -8.88
N PRO A 145 -3.25 2.39 -8.55
CA PRO A 145 -3.52 1.36 -9.56
C PRO A 145 -4.77 1.63 -10.41
N SER A 146 -5.86 2.09 -9.80
CA SER A 146 -7.11 2.40 -10.54
C SER A 146 -6.96 3.69 -11.34
N GLU A 147 -6.35 4.73 -10.79
CA GLU A 147 -6.02 5.97 -11.50
C GLU A 147 -5.12 5.71 -12.72
N CYS A 148 -4.15 4.81 -12.61
CA CYS A 148 -3.30 4.38 -13.72
C CYS A 148 -4.11 3.64 -14.80
N ALA A 149 -5.05 2.78 -14.40
CA ALA A 149 -5.94 2.10 -15.33
C ALA A 149 -6.82 3.09 -16.10
N PHE A 150 -7.43 4.07 -15.41
CA PHE A 150 -8.24 5.11 -16.03
C PHE A 150 -7.42 6.06 -16.91
N SER A 151 -6.20 6.41 -16.49
CA SER A 151 -5.29 7.23 -17.30
C SER A 151 -4.92 6.53 -18.62
N ARG A 152 -4.70 5.21 -18.57
CA ARG A 152 -4.49 4.40 -19.77
C ARG A 152 -5.74 4.32 -20.63
N ALA A 153 -6.92 4.15 -20.03
CA ALA A 153 -8.19 4.17 -20.75
C ALA A 153 -8.43 5.50 -21.51
N GLY A 154 -7.94 6.63 -20.98
CA GLY A 154 -7.95 7.94 -21.65
C GLY A 154 -7.14 8.00 -22.96
N THR A 155 -6.25 7.03 -23.21
CA THR A 155 -5.60 6.90 -24.54
C THR A 155 -6.53 6.21 -25.54
N THR A 156 -7.34 5.26 -25.09
CA THR A 156 -8.35 4.55 -25.88
C THR A 156 -9.51 5.48 -26.24
N ILE A 157 -10.04 6.18 -25.23
CA ILE A 157 -11.14 7.14 -25.37
C ILE A 157 -10.59 8.54 -25.18
N ASN A 158 -10.57 9.31 -26.24
CA ASN A 158 -10.17 10.71 -26.16
C ASN A 158 -11.11 11.58 -26.98
N LYS A 159 -10.97 12.91 -26.87
CA LYS A 159 -11.84 13.87 -27.58
C LYS A 159 -11.92 13.63 -29.11
N ARG A 160 -10.91 12.99 -29.71
CA ARG A 160 -10.88 12.64 -31.15
C ARG A 160 -11.45 11.25 -31.45
N ARG A 161 -11.45 10.33 -30.49
CA ARG A 161 -11.93 8.94 -30.58
C ARG A 161 -12.97 8.67 -29.49
N ALA A 162 -14.15 9.29 -29.63
CA ALA A 162 -15.24 9.25 -28.65
C ALA A 162 -16.52 8.54 -29.15
N ARG A 163 -16.42 7.76 -30.23
CA ARG A 163 -17.59 7.06 -30.84
C ARG A 163 -17.80 5.63 -30.31
N LEU A 164 -17.13 5.27 -29.22
CA LEU A 164 -17.28 3.97 -28.56
C LEU A 164 -18.40 4.08 -27.51
N GLY A 165 -19.31 3.10 -27.46
CA GLY A 165 -20.26 2.97 -26.36
C GLY A 165 -19.60 2.43 -25.09
N ASP A 166 -20.25 2.62 -23.95
CA ASP A 166 -19.72 2.26 -22.63
C ASP A 166 -19.35 0.76 -22.52
N ASP A 167 -20.18 -0.12 -23.08
CA ASP A 167 -19.91 -1.58 -23.10
C ASP A 167 -18.62 -1.90 -23.87
N ALA A 168 -18.41 -1.26 -25.02
CA ALA A 168 -17.22 -1.46 -25.85
C ALA A 168 -15.97 -0.93 -25.14
N VAL A 169 -16.10 0.20 -24.45
CA VAL A 169 -15.05 0.77 -23.61
C VAL A 169 -14.65 -0.19 -22.51
N GLN A 170 -15.63 -0.71 -21.76
CA GLN A 170 -15.40 -1.64 -20.68
C GLN A 170 -14.70 -2.90 -21.20
N ALA A 171 -15.22 -3.52 -22.26
CA ALA A 171 -14.64 -4.71 -22.87
C ALA A 171 -13.19 -4.49 -23.32
N ILE A 172 -12.87 -3.33 -23.93
CA ILE A 172 -11.49 -3.00 -24.34
C ILE A 172 -10.57 -2.86 -23.12
N CYS A 173 -10.99 -2.15 -22.07
CA CYS A 173 -10.20 -1.96 -20.86
C CYS A 173 -9.92 -3.29 -20.13
N GLU A 174 -10.93 -4.15 -20.04
CA GLU A 174 -10.81 -5.50 -19.47
C GLU A 174 -9.83 -6.36 -20.28
N LEU A 175 -10.00 -6.38 -21.61
CA LEU A 175 -9.14 -7.16 -22.51
C LEU A 175 -7.68 -6.67 -22.49
N GLN A 176 -7.46 -5.36 -22.42
CA GLN A 176 -6.12 -4.78 -22.24
C GLN A 176 -5.49 -5.20 -20.91
N SER A 177 -6.27 -5.25 -19.83
CA SER A 177 -5.81 -5.66 -18.50
C SER A 177 -5.46 -7.15 -18.48
N LEU A 178 -6.29 -8.00 -19.08
CA LEU A 178 -6.05 -9.44 -19.24
C LEU A 178 -4.81 -9.73 -20.10
N LEU A 179 -4.63 -9.03 -21.22
CA LEU A 179 -3.44 -9.18 -22.05
C LEU A 179 -2.17 -8.79 -21.30
N ALA A 180 -2.21 -7.71 -20.52
CA ALA A 180 -1.08 -7.29 -19.70
C ALA A 180 -0.75 -8.32 -18.61
N PHE A 181 -1.76 -8.92 -17.99
CA PHE A 181 -1.59 -10.01 -17.03
C PHE A 181 -0.93 -11.24 -17.68
N ASN A 182 -1.45 -11.69 -18.83
CA ASN A 182 -0.94 -12.85 -19.56
C ASN A 182 0.48 -12.67 -20.11
N ALA A 183 0.82 -11.46 -20.56
CA ALA A 183 2.17 -11.15 -21.02
C ALA A 183 3.21 -11.23 -19.88
N LYS A 184 2.78 -10.96 -18.64
CA LYS A 184 3.64 -11.03 -17.45
C LYS A 184 3.75 -12.42 -16.85
N SER A 185 2.70 -13.24 -16.91
CA SER A 185 2.78 -14.65 -16.47
C SER A 185 3.75 -15.44 -17.34
N ARG A 186 3.69 -15.27 -18.66
CA ARG A 186 4.61 -15.93 -19.62
C ARG A 186 6.09 -15.53 -19.50
N ARG A 187 6.43 -14.47 -18.77
CA ARG A 187 7.83 -14.06 -18.51
C ARG A 187 8.42 -14.64 -17.23
N ARG A 188 7.59 -15.32 -16.42
CA ARG A 188 8.00 -15.94 -15.14
C ARG A 188 8.22 -17.45 -15.25
N ASP A 189 7.97 -18.03 -16.42
CA ASP A 189 8.36 -19.39 -16.82
C ASP A 189 9.63 -19.34 -17.68
#